data_AF-A0AAN6DWB8-F1
#
_entry.id   AF-A0AAN6DWB8-F1
#
_cell.length_a   1.000
_cell.length_b   1.000
_cell.length_c   1.000
_cell.angle_alpha   90.00
_cell.angle_beta   90.00
_cell.angle_gamma   90.00
#
_symmetry.space_group_name_H-M   'P 1'
#
loop_
_entity.id
_entity.type
_entity.pdbx_description
1 polymer ?
#
loop_
_entity_poly.entity_id
_entity_poly.type
_entity_poly.pdbx_seq_one_letter_code
_entity_poly.pdbx_strand_id
1 'polypeptide(L)'
;MPLTVLTDANVRELLLSLVKEDAVELQQNLAEALHSYSTGDTNSPCCASFQPQRTVIKKKGVTTVFMPASTGTSVGMKIVSLEEPQGSHSKKSSTSSSRSQSVTGTPAVNSPASEMATLSLSPASTMSSSGSGSRGSVDGASFQPPASIASSQSTTPKGSVTLLDSTGNPMGIVNAEELTAFRTALAATMLFQKRQHVHTITVFGAGKQAYWHIRLALLFKGDEIRHINIINRSFERSIKLMKAFQIEDASHGKWRQDIKFSCMSPEFGEYGRLLKEEVRKADVIFCCTPSVDPLFPAEFLTSREGQRKGRYLSCIGAYAPHMCEVHPDVFKLAVEPDHGHHHHKHAKQGGVIVVDSLESCLKEAGEIIKAKLGPEHLVEIGELLMIRKSALKEIELGGTGEPGLLEWLTRGNVIYKSVGMGLMDLVVAGDLIRLAKERDIGITIEDF
;
A
#
# COMPACT_ATOMS: atom_id res chain seq x y z
N MET A 1 -28.48 -9.79 -21.71
CA MET A 1 -27.85 -8.56 -21.16
C MET A 1 -26.44 -8.50 -21.70
N PRO A 2 -25.94 -7.33 -22.12
CA PRO A 2 -24.60 -7.26 -22.70
C PRO A 2 -23.51 -7.48 -21.65
N LEU A 3 -22.51 -8.30 -22.02
CA LEU A 3 -21.30 -8.54 -21.24
C LEU A 3 -20.23 -7.49 -21.59
N THR A 4 -19.64 -6.85 -20.59
CA THR A 4 -18.53 -5.90 -20.81
C THR A 4 -17.17 -6.53 -20.46
N VAL A 5 -16.21 -6.48 -21.39
CA VAL A 5 -14.85 -6.99 -21.21
C VAL A 5 -13.86 -5.83 -21.19
N LEU A 6 -13.10 -5.73 -20.09
CA LEU A 6 -12.09 -4.68 -19.89
C LEU A 6 -10.68 -5.28 -19.82
N THR A 7 -9.85 -4.91 -20.78
CA THR A 7 -8.41 -5.22 -20.75
C THR A 7 -7.69 -4.37 -19.69
N ASP A 8 -6.44 -4.73 -19.33
CA ASP A 8 -5.65 -3.91 -18.38
C ASP A 8 -5.45 -2.47 -18.90
N ALA A 9 -5.31 -2.30 -20.22
CA ALA A 9 -5.21 -0.99 -20.85
C ALA A 9 -6.50 -0.17 -20.71
N ASN A 10 -7.67 -0.79 -20.90
CA ASN A 10 -8.97 -0.12 -20.71
C ASN A 10 -9.19 0.26 -19.25
N VAL A 11 -8.85 -0.64 -18.31
CA VAL A 11 -8.92 -0.35 -16.87
C VAL A 11 -8.00 0.82 -16.54
N ARG A 12 -6.75 0.80 -17.02
CA ARG A 12 -5.82 1.90 -16.82
C ARG A 12 -6.36 3.22 -17.36
N GLU A 13 -6.83 3.22 -18.60
CA GLU A 13 -7.41 4.41 -19.26
C GLU A 13 -8.56 5.01 -18.44
N LEU A 14 -9.54 4.19 -18.06
CA LEU A 14 -10.65 4.60 -17.21
C LEU A 14 -10.15 5.23 -15.91
N LEU A 15 -9.28 4.53 -15.19
CA LEU A 15 -8.76 5.00 -13.91
C LEU A 15 -7.90 6.27 -14.03
N LEU A 16 -7.19 6.46 -15.15
CA LEU A 16 -6.43 7.67 -15.39
C LEU A 16 -7.32 8.87 -15.75
N SER A 17 -8.49 8.61 -16.33
CA SER A 17 -9.49 9.63 -16.70
C SER A 17 -10.37 10.09 -15.52
N LEU A 18 -10.22 9.48 -14.34
CA LEU A 18 -10.98 9.87 -13.16
C LEU A 18 -10.59 11.28 -12.69
N VAL A 19 -11.59 12.14 -12.53
CA VAL A 19 -11.45 13.39 -11.78
C VAL A 19 -11.58 13.12 -10.28
N LYS A 20 -11.38 14.15 -9.45
CA LYS A 20 -11.44 14.00 -8.00
C LYS A 20 -12.82 13.53 -7.55
N GLU A 21 -13.87 14.05 -8.18
CA GLU A 21 -15.27 13.73 -7.91
C GLU A 21 -15.56 12.25 -8.18
N ASP A 22 -15.13 11.73 -9.35
CA ASP A 22 -15.25 10.31 -9.69
C ASP A 22 -14.56 9.43 -8.62
N ALA A 23 -13.33 9.78 -8.25
CA ALA A 23 -12.58 9.00 -7.26
C ALA A 23 -13.19 9.06 -5.85
N VAL A 24 -13.83 10.19 -5.48
CA VAL A 24 -14.59 10.30 -4.22
C VAL A 24 -15.83 9.42 -4.27
N GLU A 25 -16.55 9.37 -5.39
CA GLU A 25 -17.73 8.50 -5.56
C GLU A 25 -17.35 7.02 -5.44
N LEU A 26 -16.34 6.57 -6.19
CA LEU A 26 -15.83 5.19 -6.11
C LEU A 26 -15.40 4.82 -4.68
N GLN A 27 -14.74 5.75 -3.99
CA GLN A 27 -14.32 5.52 -2.62
C GLN A 27 -15.52 5.48 -1.67
N GLN A 28 -16.55 6.29 -1.87
CA GLN A 28 -17.76 6.27 -1.06
C GLN A 28 -18.51 4.95 -1.23
N ASN A 29 -18.65 4.44 -2.46
CA ASN A 29 -19.26 3.13 -2.74
C ASN A 29 -18.49 2.01 -2.03
N LEU A 30 -17.15 2.03 -2.13
CA LEU A 30 -16.28 1.08 -1.42
C LEU A 30 -16.40 1.22 0.11
N ALA A 31 -16.49 2.44 0.63
CA ALA A 31 -16.64 2.71 2.05
C ALA A 31 -17.96 2.18 2.60
N GLU A 32 -19.05 2.32 1.84
CA GLU A 32 -20.37 1.80 2.20
C GLU A 32 -20.42 0.28 2.19
N ALA A 33 -19.79 -0.35 1.18
CA ALA A 33 -19.68 -1.81 1.14
C ALA A 33 -18.85 -2.36 2.31
N LEU A 34 -17.72 -1.73 2.64
CA LEU A 34 -16.90 -2.12 3.79
C LEU A 34 -17.63 -1.87 5.11
N HIS A 35 -18.39 -0.79 5.23
CA HIS A 35 -19.24 -0.56 6.39
C HIS A 35 -20.32 -1.64 6.52
N SER A 36 -21.01 -1.94 5.43
CA SER A 36 -22.01 -3.02 5.36
C SER A 36 -21.43 -4.36 5.79
N TYR A 37 -20.20 -4.68 5.38
CA TYR A 37 -19.46 -5.85 5.83
C TYR A 37 -19.19 -5.82 7.34
N SER A 38 -18.65 -4.71 7.85
CA SER A 38 -18.21 -4.60 9.25
C SER A 38 -19.33 -4.49 10.29
N THR A 39 -20.53 -4.03 9.91
CA THR A 39 -21.65 -3.91 10.86
C THR A 39 -22.14 -5.25 11.43
N GLY A 40 -21.82 -6.38 10.78
CA GLY A 40 -22.30 -7.69 11.19
C GLY A 40 -23.81 -7.90 11.04
N ASP A 41 -24.55 -6.94 10.46
CA ASP A 41 -25.95 -7.10 10.14
C ASP A 41 -26.09 -8.12 9.00
N THR A 42 -26.73 -9.24 9.30
CA THR A 42 -26.95 -10.34 8.34
C THR A 42 -27.88 -9.95 7.19
N ASN A 43 -28.68 -8.89 7.35
CA ASN A 43 -29.52 -8.35 6.28
C ASN A 43 -28.77 -7.33 5.41
N SER A 44 -27.53 -6.98 5.78
CA SER A 44 -26.72 -6.02 5.07
C SER A 44 -26.29 -6.59 3.70
N PRO A 45 -26.33 -5.80 2.62
CA PRO A 45 -26.08 -6.28 1.25
C PRO A 45 -24.69 -6.92 1.07
N CYS A 46 -23.70 -6.48 1.85
CA CYS A 46 -22.32 -6.97 1.78
C CYS A 46 -21.89 -7.69 3.06
N CYS A 47 -22.84 -8.25 3.84
CA CYS A 47 -22.55 -8.85 5.13
C CYS A 47 -21.46 -9.94 5.07
N ALA A 48 -20.75 -10.14 6.18
CA ALA A 48 -19.60 -11.05 6.24
C ALA A 48 -19.93 -12.50 5.84
N SER A 49 -21.16 -12.98 6.10
CA SER A 49 -21.58 -14.33 5.69
C SER A 49 -21.65 -14.53 4.17
N PHE A 50 -21.70 -13.44 3.39
CA PHE A 50 -21.64 -13.49 1.92
C PHE A 50 -20.25 -13.22 1.36
N GLN A 51 -19.22 -13.14 2.21
CA GLN A 51 -17.81 -12.99 1.82
C GLN A 51 -17.04 -14.28 2.16
N PRO A 52 -17.19 -15.35 1.35
CA PRO A 52 -16.50 -16.61 1.59
C PRO A 52 -14.98 -16.45 1.60
N GLN A 53 -14.32 -17.32 2.37
CA GLN A 53 -12.87 -17.38 2.43
C GLN A 53 -12.26 -17.68 1.06
N ARG A 54 -11.12 -17.04 0.76
CA ARG A 54 -10.38 -17.30 -0.48
C ARG A 54 -9.92 -18.76 -0.53
N THR A 55 -9.97 -19.36 -1.72
CA THR A 55 -9.50 -20.72 -1.98
C THR A 55 -8.19 -20.68 -2.75
N VAL A 56 -7.24 -21.56 -2.41
CA VAL A 56 -5.90 -21.58 -3.01
C VAL A 56 -5.63 -22.93 -3.65
N ILE A 57 -5.19 -22.91 -4.91
CA ILE A 57 -4.70 -24.08 -5.64
C ILE A 57 -3.22 -23.87 -5.93
N LYS A 58 -2.37 -24.82 -5.50
CA LYS A 58 -0.94 -24.83 -5.84
C LYS A 58 -0.64 -25.96 -6.81
N LYS A 59 -0.11 -25.63 -7.99
CA LYS A 59 0.20 -26.62 -9.04
C LYS A 59 1.42 -26.18 -9.85
N LYS A 60 2.43 -27.04 -9.94
CA LYS A 60 3.64 -26.85 -10.78
C LYS A 60 4.32 -25.47 -10.59
N GLY A 61 4.48 -25.02 -9.33
CA GLY A 61 5.10 -23.73 -9.01
C GLY A 61 4.21 -22.51 -9.28
N VAL A 62 2.94 -22.71 -9.63
CA VAL A 62 1.93 -21.64 -9.74
C VAL A 62 0.96 -21.77 -8.57
N THR A 63 0.76 -20.66 -7.86
CA THR A 63 -0.30 -20.52 -6.86
C THR A 63 -1.44 -19.69 -7.46
N THR A 64 -2.61 -20.30 -7.61
CA THR A 64 -3.84 -19.62 -8.04
C THR A 64 -4.76 -19.41 -6.85
N VAL A 65 -5.20 -18.18 -6.65
CA VAL A 65 -6.10 -17.77 -5.57
C VAL A 65 -7.44 -17.36 -6.16
N PHE A 66 -8.50 -17.94 -5.64
CA PHE A 66 -9.90 -17.67 -5.96
C PHE A 66 -10.50 -16.88 -4.80
N MET A 67 -11.02 -15.69 -5.08
CA MET A 67 -11.58 -14.78 -4.09
C MET A 67 -13.04 -14.49 -4.47
N PRO A 68 -13.99 -15.37 -4.08
CA PRO A 68 -15.40 -15.13 -4.30
C PRO A 68 -15.90 -14.05 -3.35
N ALA A 69 -16.90 -13.30 -3.80
CA ALA A 69 -17.56 -12.28 -2.99
C ALA A 69 -18.97 -12.02 -3.53
N SER A 70 -19.80 -11.42 -2.69
CA SER A 70 -21.09 -10.88 -3.10
C SER A 70 -21.19 -9.42 -2.68
N THR A 71 -21.68 -8.61 -3.60
CA THR A 71 -22.33 -7.34 -3.28
C THR A 71 -23.84 -7.62 -3.20
N GLY A 72 -24.63 -6.72 -2.61
CA GLY A 72 -26.08 -6.91 -2.53
C GLY A 72 -26.78 -7.02 -3.90
N THR A 73 -26.10 -6.63 -4.97
CA THR A 73 -26.63 -6.60 -6.35
C THR A 73 -25.90 -7.52 -7.32
N SER A 74 -24.74 -8.06 -6.94
CA SER A 74 -23.86 -8.78 -7.86
C SER A 74 -23.02 -9.82 -7.12
N VAL A 75 -22.86 -11.00 -7.70
CA VAL A 75 -21.96 -12.04 -7.21
C VAL A 75 -20.80 -12.21 -8.18
N GLY A 76 -19.62 -12.51 -7.68
CA GLY A 76 -18.45 -12.59 -8.54
C GLY A 76 -17.25 -13.21 -7.88
N MET A 77 -16.16 -13.26 -8.62
CA MET A 77 -14.91 -13.83 -8.14
C MET A 77 -13.72 -13.19 -8.83
N LYS A 78 -12.71 -12.85 -8.03
CA LYS A 78 -11.38 -12.58 -8.54
C LYS A 78 -10.57 -13.87 -8.57
N ILE A 79 -9.90 -14.14 -9.69
CA ILE A 79 -8.96 -15.24 -9.83
C ILE A 79 -7.60 -14.64 -10.17
N VAL A 80 -6.59 -14.87 -9.34
CA VAL A 80 -5.21 -14.40 -9.56
C VAL A 80 -4.21 -15.52 -9.44
N SER A 81 -3.19 -15.52 -10.29
CA SER A 81 -2.10 -16.48 -10.26
C SER A 81 -0.76 -15.78 -10.01
N LEU A 82 0.07 -16.42 -9.19
CA LEU A 82 1.43 -16.02 -8.85
C LEU A 82 2.37 -17.19 -9.15
N GLU A 83 3.43 -16.93 -9.91
CA GLU A 83 4.51 -17.89 -10.11
C GLU A 83 5.48 -17.78 -8.93
N GLU A 84 5.82 -18.91 -8.32
CA GLU A 84 6.89 -18.98 -7.33
C GLU A 84 8.24 -18.81 -8.06
N PRO A 85 9.16 -17.99 -7.51
CA PRO A 85 10.50 -17.90 -8.07
C PRO A 85 11.12 -19.28 -8.05
N GLN A 86 11.61 -19.76 -9.21
CA GLN A 86 12.35 -21.02 -9.26
C GLN A 86 13.58 -20.88 -8.36
N GLY A 87 13.50 -21.47 -7.16
CA GLY A 87 14.67 -21.64 -6.32
C GLY A 87 15.71 -22.37 -7.14
N SER A 88 16.92 -21.80 -7.25
CA SER A 88 18.06 -22.55 -7.73
C SER A 88 18.13 -23.82 -6.91
N HIS A 89 17.79 -24.97 -7.50
CA HIS A 89 18.06 -26.24 -6.87
C HIS A 89 19.54 -26.23 -6.51
N SER A 90 19.85 -26.24 -5.22
CA SER A 90 21.19 -26.53 -4.75
C SER A 90 21.51 -27.90 -5.31
N LYS A 91 22.22 -27.95 -6.45
CA LYS A 91 22.91 -29.16 -6.86
C LYS A 91 23.83 -29.46 -5.69
N LYS A 92 23.50 -30.50 -4.92
CA LYS A 92 24.45 -31.12 -4.00
C LYS A 92 25.66 -31.46 -4.86
N SER A 93 26.69 -30.63 -4.80
CA SER A 93 27.95 -30.88 -5.49
C SER A 93 28.60 -32.05 -4.79
N SER A 94 28.51 -33.22 -5.42
CA SER A 94 29.43 -34.31 -5.18
C SER A 94 30.85 -33.78 -5.36
N THR A 95 31.64 -33.94 -4.31
CA THR A 95 33.09 -33.72 -4.27
C THR A 95 33.81 -34.45 -5.40
N SER A 96 34.57 -33.72 -6.21
CA SER A 96 35.82 -34.22 -6.80
C SER A 96 36.76 -33.06 -7.14
N SER A 97 37.95 -33.17 -6.59
CA SER A 97 39.15 -32.34 -6.75
C SER A 97 39.61 -32.11 -8.20
N SER A 98 40.10 -30.91 -8.52
CA SER A 98 41.50 -30.68 -8.93
C SER A 98 41.80 -29.26 -9.43
N ARG A 99 42.95 -28.74 -8.95
CA ARG A 99 43.96 -27.85 -9.57
C ARG A 99 43.58 -26.48 -10.15
N SER A 100 44.01 -25.47 -9.39
CA SER A 100 44.78 -24.27 -9.80
C SER A 100 45.10 -24.06 -11.28
N GLN A 101 44.77 -22.87 -11.80
CA GLN A 101 45.69 -22.02 -12.57
C GLN A 101 45.17 -20.58 -12.71
N SER A 102 46.07 -19.65 -12.40
CA SER A 102 46.01 -18.22 -12.63
C SER A 102 46.31 -17.87 -14.09
N VAL A 103 45.47 -17.06 -14.75
CA VAL A 103 45.90 -16.26 -15.92
C VAL A 103 45.13 -14.94 -15.95
N THR A 104 45.92 -13.88 -16.02
CA THR A 104 45.60 -12.46 -16.26
C THR A 104 45.10 -12.21 -17.68
N GLY A 105 44.16 -11.27 -17.87
CA GLY A 105 43.89 -10.68 -19.19
C GLY A 105 42.62 -9.83 -19.23
N THR A 106 42.81 -8.50 -19.18
CA THR A 106 41.81 -7.51 -19.61
C THR A 106 41.67 -7.54 -21.14
N PRO A 107 40.51 -7.11 -21.68
CA PRO A 107 40.57 -5.82 -22.38
C PRO A 107 39.36 -4.91 -22.12
N ALA A 108 39.62 -3.63 -22.36
CA ALA A 108 38.74 -2.48 -22.22
C ALA A 108 37.54 -2.47 -23.17
N VAL A 109 36.44 -1.87 -22.73
CA VAL A 109 35.39 -1.36 -23.62
C VAL A 109 35.00 0.05 -23.15
N ASN A 110 35.05 0.97 -24.10
CA ASN A 110 34.89 2.42 -23.98
C ASN A 110 33.50 2.84 -23.49
N SER A 111 33.46 3.86 -22.64
CA SER A 111 32.29 4.70 -22.40
C SER A 111 31.95 5.53 -23.64
N PRO A 112 30.69 5.99 -23.75
CA PRO A 112 30.52 7.43 -23.89
C PRO A 112 29.48 7.94 -22.88
N ALA A 113 29.97 8.73 -21.93
CA ALA A 113 29.16 9.71 -21.22
C ALA A 113 29.29 11.03 -22.00
N SER A 114 28.26 11.41 -22.74
CA SER A 114 28.05 12.80 -23.19
C SER A 114 26.65 12.93 -23.78
N GLU A 115 25.69 13.29 -22.93
CA GLU A 115 24.49 14.10 -23.24
C GLU A 115 23.44 13.91 -22.13
N MET A 116 23.54 14.71 -21.07
CA MET A 116 22.42 15.09 -20.19
C MET A 116 22.94 16.09 -19.15
N ALA A 117 23.32 17.28 -19.64
CA ALA A 117 23.58 18.43 -18.80
C ALA A 117 22.39 19.38 -18.89
N THR A 118 21.34 19.11 -18.10
CA THR A 118 20.34 20.06 -17.58
C THR A 118 19.37 19.29 -16.68
N LEU A 119 19.88 18.75 -15.57
CA LEU A 119 19.05 18.29 -14.46
C LEU A 119 19.59 19.00 -13.21
N SER A 120 18.86 20.00 -12.72
CA SER A 120 19.16 20.62 -11.43
C SER A 120 18.76 19.66 -10.30
N LEU A 121 19.57 18.62 -10.11
CA LEU A 121 19.58 17.80 -8.91
C LEU A 121 20.21 18.64 -7.80
N SER A 122 19.44 18.99 -6.77
CA SER A 122 20.00 19.51 -5.53
C SER A 122 20.43 18.33 -4.66
N PRO A 123 21.73 18.01 -4.53
CA PRO A 123 22.18 17.11 -3.48
C PRO A 123 21.85 17.74 -2.12
N ALA A 124 21.36 16.92 -1.18
CA ALA A 124 21.14 17.36 0.19
C ALA A 124 22.49 17.78 0.79
N SER A 125 22.61 19.06 1.15
CA SER A 125 23.80 19.62 1.78
C SER A 125 23.98 19.05 3.19
N THR A 126 25.13 18.43 3.42
CA THR A 126 25.60 17.91 4.70
C THR A 126 26.30 19.02 5.48
N MET A 127 25.82 19.30 6.70
CA MET A 127 26.62 19.98 7.73
C MET A 127 26.96 18.94 8.80
N SER A 128 28.24 18.61 8.93
CA SER A 128 28.77 17.76 9.98
C SER A 128 28.90 18.55 11.28
N SER A 129 28.33 18.02 12.36
CA SER A 129 28.77 18.35 13.71
C SER A 129 28.92 17.07 14.51
N SER A 130 30.15 16.78 14.92
CA SER A 130 30.52 15.65 15.76
C SER A 130 30.16 15.97 17.22
N GLY A 131 29.09 15.35 17.71
CA GLY A 131 28.71 15.36 19.13
C GLY A 131 28.90 13.97 19.74
N SER A 132 29.82 13.86 20.69
CA SER A 132 30.07 12.68 21.51
C SER A 132 28.97 12.48 22.57
N GLY A 133 28.40 11.27 22.64
CA GLY A 133 27.82 10.71 23.87
C GLY A 133 26.30 10.54 23.94
N SER A 134 25.81 9.31 23.79
CA SER A 134 25.00 8.60 24.81
C SER A 134 24.55 7.23 24.27
N ARG A 135 24.67 6.21 25.12
CA ARG A 135 24.32 4.81 24.87
C ARG A 135 22.81 4.66 24.66
N GLY A 136 22.40 4.00 23.55
CA GLY A 136 21.04 3.48 23.38
C GLY A 136 20.33 3.78 22.06
N SER A 137 20.89 4.54 21.13
CA SER A 137 20.33 4.67 19.78
C SER A 137 21.11 3.77 18.83
N VAL A 138 20.45 2.81 18.19
CA VAL A 138 21.00 2.23 16.96
C VAL A 138 21.18 3.40 15.99
N ASP A 139 22.42 3.73 15.68
CA ASP A 139 22.73 4.71 14.65
C ASP A 139 22.34 4.06 13.32
N GLY A 140 21.63 4.78 12.45
CA GLY A 140 21.19 4.22 11.17
C GLY A 140 22.35 3.65 10.35
N ALA A 141 23.58 4.09 10.64
CA ALA A 141 24.83 3.62 10.07
C ALA A 141 25.04 2.09 10.09
N SER A 142 24.49 1.36 11.07
CA SER A 142 24.66 -0.10 11.15
C SER A 142 23.53 -0.91 10.50
N PHE A 143 22.48 -0.27 10.00
CA PHE A 143 21.36 -0.98 9.38
C PHE A 143 21.76 -1.51 8.01
N GLN A 144 21.70 -2.83 7.86
CA GLN A 144 21.78 -3.49 6.56
C GLN A 144 20.36 -3.79 6.06
N PRO A 145 20.01 -3.36 4.85
CA PRO A 145 18.71 -3.69 4.27
C PRO A 145 18.59 -5.21 4.04
N PRO A 146 17.36 -5.76 4.05
CA PRO A 146 17.12 -7.18 3.82
C PRO A 146 17.82 -7.72 2.57
N ALA A 147 18.36 -8.94 2.66
CA ALA A 147 19.08 -9.59 1.56
C ALA A 147 18.16 -9.74 0.33
N SER A 148 18.59 -9.19 -0.82
CA SER A 148 17.79 -9.21 -2.05
C SER A 148 18.21 -10.37 -2.96
N ILE A 149 17.28 -11.31 -3.21
CA ILE A 149 17.24 -11.93 -4.53
C ILE A 149 16.53 -10.91 -5.42
N ALA A 150 17.26 -10.34 -6.37
CA ALA A 150 16.65 -9.56 -7.44
C ALA A 150 15.76 -10.51 -8.25
N SER A 151 14.49 -10.68 -7.86
CA SER A 151 13.52 -11.31 -8.75
C SER A 151 13.35 -10.35 -9.93
N SER A 152 13.92 -10.74 -11.08
CA SER A 152 13.55 -10.19 -12.38
C SER A 152 12.08 -10.46 -12.69
N GLN A 153 11.49 -11.45 -12.01
CA GLN A 153 10.07 -11.79 -12.07
C GLN A 153 9.20 -10.74 -11.36
N SER A 154 8.19 -10.26 -12.09
CA SER A 154 7.11 -9.42 -11.56
C SER A 154 6.37 -10.18 -10.47
N THR A 155 6.24 -9.56 -9.30
CA THR A 155 5.38 -10.05 -8.20
C THR A 155 3.93 -9.59 -8.37
N THR A 156 3.59 -8.99 -9.51
CA THR A 156 2.25 -8.48 -9.76
C THR A 156 1.33 -9.66 -10.11
N PRO A 157 0.29 -9.93 -9.31
CA PRO A 157 -0.63 -11.02 -9.60
C PRO A 157 -1.31 -10.82 -10.95
N LYS A 158 -1.32 -11.85 -11.81
CA LYS A 158 -2.05 -11.83 -13.08
C LYS A 158 -3.40 -12.50 -12.89
N GLY A 159 -4.47 -11.90 -13.42
CA GLY A 159 -5.80 -12.45 -13.19
C GLY A 159 -6.93 -11.63 -13.77
N SER A 160 -8.16 -12.03 -13.42
CA SER A 160 -9.38 -11.34 -13.80
C SER A 160 -10.40 -11.35 -12.66
N VAL A 161 -11.35 -10.42 -12.74
CA VAL A 161 -12.56 -10.39 -11.93
C VAL A 161 -13.74 -10.63 -12.85
N THR A 162 -14.58 -11.59 -12.51
CA THR A 162 -15.84 -11.85 -13.21
C THR A 162 -17.00 -11.46 -12.31
N LEU A 163 -17.97 -10.73 -12.86
CA LEU A 163 -19.18 -10.28 -12.16
C LEU A 163 -20.43 -10.80 -12.86
N LEU A 164 -21.37 -11.27 -12.05
CA LEU A 164 -22.72 -11.68 -12.42
C LEU A 164 -23.72 -10.81 -11.65
N ASP A 165 -24.88 -10.56 -12.25
CA ASP A 165 -25.99 -9.90 -11.55
C ASP A 165 -26.67 -10.86 -10.55
N SER A 166 -27.66 -10.35 -9.82
CA SER A 166 -28.43 -11.13 -8.84
C SER A 166 -29.20 -12.33 -9.41
N THR A 167 -29.38 -12.40 -10.73
CA THR A 167 -30.04 -13.52 -11.44
C THR A 167 -29.05 -14.46 -12.12
N GLY A 168 -27.75 -14.16 -12.03
CA GLY A 168 -26.68 -14.95 -12.63
C GLY A 168 -26.30 -14.55 -14.05
N ASN A 169 -26.87 -13.48 -14.62
CA ASN A 169 -26.44 -13.02 -15.94
C ASN A 169 -25.07 -12.35 -15.82
N PRO A 170 -24.17 -12.56 -16.79
CA PRO A 170 -22.83 -12.03 -16.72
C PRO A 170 -22.81 -10.53 -17.06
N MET A 171 -22.23 -9.76 -16.16
CA MET A 171 -22.13 -8.30 -16.25
C MET A 171 -20.81 -7.86 -16.87
N GLY A 172 -19.70 -8.48 -16.46
CA GLY A 172 -18.39 -8.13 -16.98
C GLY A 172 -17.24 -9.01 -16.55
N ILE A 173 -16.16 -8.93 -17.34
CA ILE A 173 -14.84 -9.52 -17.05
C ILE A 173 -13.81 -8.40 -17.09
N VAL A 174 -13.14 -8.17 -15.97
CA VAL A 174 -12.19 -7.06 -15.79
C VAL A 174 -10.80 -7.62 -15.51
N ASN A 175 -9.77 -7.14 -16.21
CA ASN A 175 -8.40 -7.49 -15.85
C ASN A 175 -8.08 -7.02 -14.42
N ALA A 176 -7.50 -7.91 -13.61
CA ALA A 176 -7.30 -7.65 -12.19
C ALA A 176 -6.04 -6.84 -11.86
N GLU A 177 -5.11 -6.63 -12.80
CA GLU A 177 -3.78 -6.11 -12.51
C GLU A 177 -3.80 -4.64 -12.04
N GLU A 178 -4.27 -3.70 -12.87
CA GLU A 178 -4.48 -2.30 -12.44
C GLU A 178 -5.57 -2.19 -11.37
N LEU A 179 -6.68 -2.92 -11.54
CA LEU A 179 -7.81 -2.89 -10.62
C LEU A 179 -7.39 -3.20 -9.19
N THR A 180 -6.60 -4.25 -8.97
CA THR A 180 -6.16 -4.66 -7.63
C THR A 180 -5.33 -3.58 -6.96
N ALA A 181 -4.42 -2.94 -7.68
CA ALA A 181 -3.60 -1.88 -7.12
C ALA A 181 -4.43 -0.62 -6.81
N PHE A 182 -5.33 -0.24 -7.72
CA PHE A 182 -6.22 0.90 -7.54
C PHE A 182 -7.17 0.71 -6.36
N ARG A 183 -7.94 -0.39 -6.31
CA ARG A 183 -8.92 -0.62 -5.23
C ARG A 183 -8.26 -0.70 -3.85
N THR A 184 -7.02 -1.19 -3.78
CA THR A 184 -6.25 -1.23 -2.53
C THR A 184 -5.85 0.17 -2.09
N ALA A 185 -5.34 0.98 -3.02
CA ALA A 185 -5.02 2.39 -2.76
C ALA A 185 -6.27 3.21 -2.42
N LEU A 186 -7.41 2.92 -3.04
CA LEU A 186 -8.68 3.59 -2.80
C LEU A 186 -9.15 3.39 -1.35
N ALA A 187 -9.02 2.18 -0.81
CA ALA A 187 -9.32 1.90 0.59
C ALA A 187 -8.30 2.52 1.55
N ALA A 188 -6.99 2.37 1.29
CA ALA A 188 -5.95 2.98 2.12
C ALA A 188 -6.12 4.52 2.22
N THR A 189 -6.51 5.15 1.11
CA THR A 189 -6.67 6.60 1.07
C THR A 189 -7.93 7.12 1.78
N MET A 190 -8.81 6.25 2.29
CA MET A 190 -9.95 6.66 3.13
C MET A 190 -9.48 7.26 4.47
N LEU A 191 -8.49 6.64 5.12
CA LEU A 191 -7.89 7.15 6.37
C LEU A 191 -6.92 8.31 6.09
N PHE A 192 -6.19 8.25 4.97
CA PHE A 192 -5.35 9.36 4.50
C PHE A 192 -6.13 10.68 4.43
N GLN A 193 -7.36 10.65 3.91
CA GLN A 193 -8.17 11.87 3.81
C GLN A 193 -8.62 12.44 5.15
N LYS A 194 -8.60 11.64 6.23
CA LYS A 194 -8.88 12.14 7.58
C LYS A 194 -7.69 12.91 8.17
N ARG A 195 -6.48 12.78 7.59
CA ARG A 195 -5.27 13.43 8.12
C ARG A 195 -5.32 14.94 7.94
N GLN A 196 -4.99 15.67 9.01
CA GLN A 196 -4.91 17.14 8.97
C GLN A 196 -3.67 17.66 8.23
N HIS A 197 -2.60 16.88 8.17
CA HIS A 197 -1.33 17.27 7.56
C HIS A 197 -0.74 16.11 6.77
N VAL A 198 -0.38 16.35 5.50
CA VAL A 198 0.19 15.34 4.59
C VAL A 198 1.35 15.91 3.73
N HIS A 199 2.16 16.80 4.31
CA HIS A 199 3.21 17.52 3.58
C HIS A 199 4.30 16.60 3.00
N THR A 200 4.68 15.57 3.76
CA THR A 200 5.74 14.63 3.36
C THR A 200 5.19 13.20 3.32
N ILE A 201 5.23 12.60 2.15
CA ILE A 201 4.86 11.20 1.92
C ILE A 201 6.12 10.39 1.63
N THR A 202 6.33 9.31 2.39
CA THR A 202 7.38 8.32 2.12
C THR A 202 6.73 7.04 1.61
N VAL A 203 7.22 6.52 0.49
CA VAL A 203 6.65 5.33 -0.19
C VAL A 203 7.74 4.28 -0.33
N PHE A 204 7.50 3.11 0.25
CA PHE A 204 8.35 1.94 0.04
C PHE A 204 7.81 1.12 -1.14
N GLY A 205 8.66 0.91 -2.13
CA GLY A 205 8.34 0.20 -3.36
C GLY A 205 8.13 1.14 -4.54
N ALA A 206 8.31 0.61 -5.75
CA ALA A 206 8.18 1.35 -7.01
C ALA A 206 7.37 0.59 -8.07
N GLY A 207 6.33 -0.14 -7.64
CA GLY A 207 5.41 -0.89 -8.51
C GLY A 207 4.02 -0.24 -8.63
N LYS A 208 3.03 -0.98 -9.18
CA LYS A 208 1.66 -0.49 -9.37
C LYS A 208 0.98 -0.03 -8.07
N GLN A 209 1.21 -0.74 -6.97
CA GLN A 209 0.70 -0.34 -5.64
C GLN A 209 1.22 1.05 -5.27
N ALA A 210 2.54 1.28 -5.34
CA ALA A 210 3.13 2.60 -5.06
C ALA A 210 2.58 3.69 -6.01
N TYR A 211 2.43 3.38 -7.29
CA TYR A 211 1.83 4.30 -8.27
C TYR A 211 0.43 4.75 -7.85
N TRP A 212 -0.50 3.83 -7.58
CA TRP A 212 -1.87 4.23 -7.26
C TRP A 212 -2.00 4.91 -5.90
N HIS A 213 -1.20 4.52 -4.90
CA HIS A 213 -1.17 5.22 -3.61
C HIS A 213 -0.71 6.67 -3.77
N ILE A 214 0.35 6.92 -4.56
CA ILE A 214 0.82 8.27 -4.86
C ILE A 214 -0.25 9.03 -5.66
N ARG A 215 -0.79 8.43 -6.73
CA ARG A 215 -1.75 9.09 -7.61
C ARG A 215 -3.01 9.50 -6.86
N LEU A 216 -3.59 8.64 -6.04
CA LEU A 216 -4.77 8.97 -5.24
C LEU A 216 -4.46 9.97 -4.13
N ALA A 217 -3.30 9.90 -3.49
CA ALA A 217 -2.88 10.92 -2.52
C ALA A 217 -2.80 12.31 -3.17
N LEU A 218 -2.22 12.39 -4.37
CA LEU A 218 -2.15 13.62 -5.19
C LEU A 218 -3.55 14.08 -5.64
N LEU A 219 -4.42 13.16 -6.06
CA LEU A 219 -5.78 13.48 -6.48
C LEU A 219 -6.62 14.06 -5.33
N PHE A 220 -6.50 13.49 -4.12
CA PHE A 220 -7.30 13.92 -2.98
C PHE A 220 -6.73 15.15 -2.25
N LYS A 221 -5.40 15.22 -2.05
CA LYS A 221 -4.73 16.24 -1.22
C LYS A 221 -3.43 16.76 -1.86
N GLY A 222 -3.34 16.80 -3.19
CA GLY A 222 -2.18 17.32 -3.92
C GLY A 222 -1.85 18.78 -3.56
N ASP A 223 -2.83 19.52 -3.04
CA ASP A 223 -2.74 20.88 -2.51
C ASP A 223 -2.20 20.97 -1.05
N GLU A 224 -1.88 19.85 -0.41
CA GLU A 224 -1.16 19.83 0.89
C GLU A 224 0.24 19.21 0.77
N ILE A 225 0.44 18.31 -0.20
CA ILE A 225 1.70 17.57 -0.39
C ILE A 225 2.81 18.47 -0.93
N ARG A 226 4.02 18.36 -0.37
CA ARG A 226 5.24 19.10 -0.78
C ARG A 226 6.39 18.17 -1.16
N HIS A 227 6.48 17.02 -0.51
CA HIS A 227 7.57 16.06 -0.71
C HIS A 227 7.04 14.64 -0.88
N ILE A 228 7.52 13.94 -1.90
CA ILE A 228 7.28 12.51 -2.10
C ILE A 228 8.64 11.81 -2.20
N ASN A 229 8.91 10.93 -1.24
CA ASN A 229 10.16 10.19 -1.16
C ASN A 229 9.91 8.72 -1.50
N ILE A 230 10.46 8.24 -2.61
CA ILE A 230 10.31 6.85 -3.07
C ILE A 230 11.55 6.06 -2.67
N ILE A 231 11.37 5.08 -1.79
CA ILE A 231 12.42 4.19 -1.31
C ILE A 231 12.21 2.82 -1.92
N ASN A 232 13.16 2.37 -2.73
CA ASN A 232 13.03 1.06 -3.38
C ASN A 232 14.41 0.47 -3.66
N ARG A 233 14.48 -0.87 -3.65
CA ARG A 233 15.72 -1.62 -3.88
C ARG A 233 16.42 -1.27 -5.20
N SER A 234 15.63 -1.04 -6.26
CA SER A 234 16.12 -0.72 -7.60
C SER A 234 15.91 0.76 -7.86
N PHE A 235 17.01 1.51 -7.95
CA PHE A 235 16.98 2.94 -8.23
C PHE A 235 16.30 3.23 -9.58
N GLU A 236 16.58 2.41 -10.60
CA GLU A 236 15.96 2.52 -11.94
C GLU A 236 14.42 2.47 -11.88
N ARG A 237 13.85 1.51 -11.12
CA ARG A 237 12.39 1.43 -10.95
C ARG A 237 11.84 2.67 -10.25
N SER A 238 12.55 3.22 -9.27
CA SER A 238 12.16 4.46 -8.59
C SER A 238 12.12 5.64 -9.56
N ILE A 239 13.14 5.77 -10.41
CA ILE A 239 13.19 6.80 -11.46
C ILE A 239 12.07 6.61 -12.47
N LYS A 240 11.79 5.38 -12.91
CA LYS A 240 10.66 5.09 -13.80
C LYS A 240 9.33 5.50 -13.19
N LEU A 241 9.11 5.20 -11.91
CA LEU A 241 7.91 5.62 -11.18
C LEU A 241 7.84 7.15 -11.05
N MET A 242 8.96 7.81 -10.70
CA MET A 242 9.02 9.27 -10.61
C MET A 242 8.66 9.92 -11.95
N LYS A 243 9.23 9.43 -13.06
CA LYS A 243 8.93 9.93 -14.41
C LYS A 243 7.45 9.81 -14.77
N ALA A 244 6.74 8.79 -14.28
CA ALA A 244 5.30 8.65 -14.50
C ALA A 244 4.44 9.75 -13.82
N PHE A 245 5.04 10.55 -12.94
CA PHE A 245 4.42 11.75 -12.33
C PHE A 245 5.09 13.05 -12.75
N GLN A 246 6.20 12.98 -13.50
CA GLN A 246 6.74 14.17 -14.15
C GLN A 246 5.79 14.55 -15.28
N ILE A 247 5.59 15.85 -15.44
CA ILE A 247 4.61 16.45 -16.34
C ILE A 247 5.08 16.23 -17.79
N GLU A 248 4.86 15.04 -18.32
CA GLU A 248 4.77 14.80 -19.75
C GLU A 248 3.27 14.83 -20.09
N ASP A 249 2.86 15.89 -20.77
CA ASP A 249 1.52 16.15 -21.31
C ASP A 249 0.40 16.73 -20.43
N ALA A 250 -0.28 17.71 -21.03
CA ALA A 250 -1.38 18.53 -20.52
C ALA A 250 -2.70 17.76 -20.25
N SER A 251 -2.67 16.43 -20.29
CA SER A 251 -3.82 15.53 -20.21
C SER A 251 -4.05 14.90 -18.82
N HIS A 252 -3.14 15.12 -17.87
CA HIS A 252 -3.33 14.73 -16.48
C HIS A 252 -3.38 15.98 -15.61
N GLY A 253 -4.40 16.06 -14.74
CA GLY A 253 -4.73 17.26 -13.96
C GLY A 253 -3.50 17.96 -13.38
N LYS A 254 -3.53 19.31 -13.35
CA LYS A 254 -2.41 20.15 -12.91
C LYS A 254 -1.97 19.80 -11.48
N TRP A 255 -1.13 18.78 -11.32
CA TRP A 255 -0.40 18.55 -10.08
C TRP A 255 0.48 19.76 -9.84
N ARG A 256 0.70 20.07 -8.56
CA ARG A 256 1.46 21.28 -8.26
C ARG A 256 2.90 21.14 -8.72
N GLN A 257 3.38 22.17 -9.40
CA GLN A 257 4.73 22.23 -9.97
C GLN A 257 5.83 22.22 -8.89
N ASP A 258 5.48 22.55 -7.64
CA ASP A 258 6.42 22.67 -6.52
C ASP A 258 6.57 21.38 -5.68
N ILE A 259 5.92 20.27 -6.05
CA ILE A 259 6.10 18.99 -5.37
C ILE A 259 7.48 18.42 -5.71
N LYS A 260 8.33 18.26 -4.70
CA LYS A 260 9.65 17.66 -4.86
C LYS A 260 9.55 16.14 -4.70
N PHE A 261 9.81 15.42 -5.79
CA PHE A 261 10.05 13.99 -5.76
C PHE A 261 11.51 13.68 -5.45
N SER A 262 11.75 12.72 -4.58
CA SER A 262 13.08 12.16 -4.30
C SER A 262 13.04 10.64 -4.42
N CYS A 263 14.20 10.03 -4.66
CA CYS A 263 14.36 8.58 -4.71
C CYS A 263 15.58 8.17 -3.90
N MET A 264 15.47 7.03 -3.22
CA MET A 264 16.54 6.44 -2.44
C MET A 264 16.59 4.93 -2.68
N SER A 265 17.79 4.39 -2.81
CA SER A 265 18.05 2.94 -2.82
C SER A 265 19.13 2.57 -1.81
N PRO A 266 19.20 1.30 -1.38
CA PRO A 266 20.27 0.75 -0.55
C PRO A 266 21.70 1.03 -1.01
N GLU A 267 21.89 1.28 -2.31
CA GLU A 267 23.20 1.53 -2.92
C GLU A 267 23.77 2.92 -2.58
N PHE A 268 22.94 3.79 -1.98
CA PHE A 268 23.34 5.16 -1.65
C PHE A 268 24.22 5.17 -0.38
N GLY A 269 25.25 6.03 -0.38
CA GLY A 269 26.06 6.27 0.81
C GLY A 269 25.20 6.74 1.98
N GLU A 270 25.51 6.26 3.19
CA GLU A 270 24.78 6.58 4.42
C GLU A 270 23.28 6.21 4.40
N TYR A 271 22.88 5.23 3.57
CA TYR A 271 21.49 4.80 3.39
C TYR A 271 20.70 4.71 4.70
N GLY A 272 21.22 4.04 5.72
CA GLY A 272 20.49 3.87 6.98
C GLY A 272 20.27 5.16 7.77
N ARG A 273 21.18 6.14 7.69
CA ARG A 273 20.98 7.48 8.28
C ARG A 273 19.89 8.23 7.52
N LEU A 274 19.97 8.25 6.20
CA LEU A 274 18.99 8.92 5.34
C LEU A 274 17.60 8.27 5.49
N LEU A 275 17.52 6.95 5.50
CA LEU A 275 16.29 6.19 5.74
C LEU A 275 15.64 6.58 7.07
N LYS A 276 16.42 6.68 8.15
CA LYS A 276 15.94 7.12 9.47
C LYS A 276 15.31 8.50 9.41
N GLU A 277 15.95 9.42 8.72
CA GLU A 277 15.44 10.78 8.54
C GLU A 277 14.14 10.80 7.72
N GLU A 278 14.08 10.10 6.59
CA GLU A 278 12.89 10.09 5.73
C GLU A 278 11.69 9.41 6.39
N VAL A 279 11.92 8.33 7.16
CA VAL A 279 10.88 7.66 7.96
C VAL A 279 10.37 8.59 9.06
N ARG A 280 11.26 9.32 9.75
CA ARG A 280 10.86 10.23 10.83
C ARG A 280 10.21 11.52 10.33
N LYS A 281 10.62 12.06 9.18
CA LYS A 281 10.04 13.27 8.59
C LYS A 281 8.64 13.03 8.01
N ALA A 282 8.35 11.82 7.54
CA ALA A 282 7.07 11.47 6.92
C ALA A 282 5.84 11.84 7.79
N ASP A 283 4.82 12.43 7.17
CA ASP A 283 3.45 12.49 7.69
C ASP A 283 2.70 11.19 7.37
N VAL A 284 2.99 10.62 6.19
CA VAL A 284 2.37 9.41 5.67
C VAL A 284 3.45 8.46 5.16
N ILE A 285 3.32 7.18 5.50
CA ILE A 285 4.18 6.12 5.00
C ILE A 285 3.31 5.08 4.29
N PHE A 286 3.52 4.91 2.98
CA PHE A 286 2.92 3.82 2.20
C PHE A 286 3.93 2.69 2.04
N CYS A 287 3.65 1.52 2.60
CA CYS A 287 4.44 0.32 2.43
C CYS A 287 3.80 -0.55 1.34
N CYS A 288 4.45 -0.63 0.18
CA CYS A 288 3.94 -1.27 -1.04
C CYS A 288 4.93 -2.31 -1.60
N THR A 289 5.65 -2.98 -0.72
CA THR A 289 6.73 -3.93 -1.00
C THR A 289 6.38 -5.34 -0.51
N PRO A 290 6.55 -6.38 -1.33
CA PRO A 290 6.38 -7.76 -0.87
C PRO A 290 7.58 -8.22 -0.03
N SER A 291 7.81 -7.56 1.11
CA SER A 291 8.97 -7.79 1.97
C SER A 291 8.73 -8.95 2.93
N VAL A 292 9.77 -9.75 3.17
CA VAL A 292 9.77 -10.80 4.21
C VAL A 292 10.36 -10.32 5.54
N ASP A 293 11.15 -9.25 5.48
CA ASP A 293 11.83 -8.61 6.60
C ASP A 293 11.44 -7.13 6.71
N PRO A 294 11.42 -6.55 7.93
CA PRO A 294 11.12 -5.15 8.13
C PRO A 294 11.95 -4.20 7.23
N LEU A 295 11.27 -3.22 6.65
CA LEU A 295 11.87 -2.22 5.73
C LEU A 295 12.82 -1.26 6.45
N PHE A 296 12.65 -1.10 7.76
CA PHE A 296 13.46 -0.27 8.63
C PHE A 296 13.42 -0.80 10.09
N PRO A 297 14.43 -0.48 10.92
CA PRO A 297 14.45 -0.83 12.34
C PRO A 297 13.28 -0.21 13.13
N ALA A 298 12.75 -0.94 14.12
CA ALA A 298 11.62 -0.48 14.93
C ALA A 298 11.89 0.88 15.60
N GLU A 299 13.13 1.10 16.05
CA GLU A 299 13.59 2.27 16.80
C GLU A 299 13.40 3.56 16.03
N PHE A 300 13.28 3.51 14.70
CA PHE A 300 13.02 4.69 13.89
C PHE A 300 11.68 5.33 14.29
N LEU A 301 10.70 4.51 14.68
CA LEU A 301 9.37 4.93 15.11
C LEU A 301 9.10 4.70 16.60
N THR A 302 9.70 3.69 17.24
CA THR A 302 9.45 3.37 18.66
C THR A 302 10.32 4.19 19.63
N SER A 303 11.38 4.85 19.15
CA SER A 303 12.15 5.77 20.01
C SER A 303 11.36 7.01 20.41
N ARG A 304 11.77 7.67 21.51
CA ARG A 304 11.15 8.93 21.97
C ARG A 304 10.99 9.97 20.86
N GLU A 305 12.02 10.13 20.02
CA GLU A 305 11.99 11.06 18.90
C GLU A 305 11.05 10.58 17.77
N GLY A 306 11.06 9.28 17.47
CA GLY A 306 10.15 8.66 16.51
C GLY A 306 8.69 8.87 16.87
N GLN A 307 8.35 8.77 18.16
CA GLN A 307 6.99 8.90 18.69
C GLN A 307 6.46 10.35 18.76
N ARG A 308 7.27 11.39 18.49
CA ARG A 308 6.84 12.79 18.62
C ARG A 308 5.79 13.23 17.61
N LYS A 309 5.69 12.54 16.48
CA LYS A 309 4.84 12.89 15.34
C LYS A 309 3.83 11.78 15.09
N GLY A 310 2.55 12.14 15.03
CA GLY A 310 1.51 11.21 14.64
C GLY A 310 1.49 11.06 13.13
N ARG A 311 1.58 9.82 12.66
CA ARG A 311 1.71 9.49 11.23
C ARG A 311 0.58 8.59 10.80
N TYR A 312 0.32 8.56 9.50
CA TYR A 312 -0.47 7.50 8.90
C TYR A 312 0.46 6.48 8.25
N LEU A 313 0.40 5.22 8.66
CA LEU A 313 1.13 4.12 8.07
C LEU A 313 0.13 3.18 7.37
N SER A 314 0.36 2.92 6.09
CA SER A 314 -0.43 1.96 5.31
C SER A 314 0.44 0.79 4.90
N CYS A 315 0.17 -0.38 5.45
CA CYS A 315 0.96 -1.60 5.31
C CYS A 315 0.25 -2.58 4.35
N ILE A 316 0.69 -2.64 3.09
CA ILE A 316 -0.04 -3.29 1.99
C ILE A 316 0.75 -4.44 1.35
N GLY A 317 2.05 -4.25 1.16
CA GLY A 317 2.86 -5.18 0.37
C GLY A 317 3.06 -6.55 1.04
N ALA A 318 3.03 -6.64 2.37
CA ALA A 318 3.08 -7.92 3.09
C ALA A 318 1.67 -8.53 3.23
N TYR A 319 1.34 -9.57 2.47
CA TYR A 319 -0.01 -10.17 2.48
C TYR A 319 -0.03 -11.65 2.91
N ALA A 320 1.11 -12.20 3.38
CA ALA A 320 1.20 -13.59 3.82
C ALA A 320 1.88 -13.70 5.19
N PRO A 321 1.64 -14.78 5.96
CA PRO A 321 2.09 -14.88 7.36
C PRO A 321 3.60 -14.72 7.57
N HIS A 322 4.40 -15.16 6.61
CA HIS A 322 5.85 -15.08 6.67
C HIS A 322 6.39 -13.69 6.28
N MET A 323 5.57 -12.87 5.60
CA MET A 323 5.93 -11.53 5.14
C MET A 323 5.93 -10.51 6.29
N CYS A 324 6.64 -9.40 6.12
CA CYS A 324 6.69 -8.30 7.09
C CYS A 324 7.28 -7.06 6.44
N GLU A 325 6.53 -5.96 6.38
CA GLU A 325 7.06 -4.67 5.93
C GLU A 325 7.51 -3.80 7.10
N VAL A 326 6.83 -3.89 8.23
CA VAL A 326 7.06 -3.05 9.41
C VAL A 326 7.29 -3.94 10.62
N HIS A 327 8.30 -3.60 11.42
CA HIS A 327 8.69 -4.41 12.58
C HIS A 327 7.52 -4.61 13.55
N PRO A 328 7.28 -5.83 14.07
CA PRO A 328 6.16 -6.14 14.97
C PRO A 328 6.07 -5.25 16.22
N ASP A 329 7.20 -4.75 16.73
CA ASP A 329 7.21 -3.85 17.90
C ASP A 329 6.56 -2.49 17.62
N VAL A 330 6.51 -2.04 16.36
CA VAL A 330 5.74 -0.84 15.98
C VAL A 330 4.23 -1.12 16.12
N PHE A 331 3.79 -2.34 15.81
CA PHE A 331 2.40 -2.76 15.97
C PHE A 331 2.04 -2.91 17.45
N LYS A 332 2.91 -3.50 18.27
CA LYS A 332 2.71 -3.60 19.72
C LYS A 332 2.56 -2.23 20.37
N LEU A 333 3.49 -1.31 20.07
CA LEU A 333 3.44 0.05 20.59
C LEU A 333 2.15 0.80 20.21
N ALA A 334 1.61 0.55 19.01
CA ALA A 334 0.40 1.23 18.54
C ALA A 334 -0.87 0.81 19.29
N VAL A 335 -0.85 -0.36 19.95
CA VAL A 335 -1.98 -0.91 20.70
C VAL A 335 -1.76 -0.89 22.21
N GLU A 336 -0.60 -0.43 22.68
CA GLU A 336 -0.33 -0.25 24.11
C GLU A 336 -1.31 0.79 24.70
N PRO A 337 -1.86 0.54 25.90
CA PRO A 337 -2.73 1.49 26.59
C PRO A 337 -1.99 2.80 26.84
N ASP A 338 -2.66 3.93 26.64
CA ASP A 338 -2.13 5.24 27.02
C ASP A 338 -2.15 5.36 28.56
N HIS A 339 -1.07 4.91 29.20
CA HIS A 339 -0.89 5.10 30.64
C HIS A 339 -0.60 6.59 30.88
N GLY A 340 -1.66 7.33 31.23
CA GLY A 340 -1.59 8.74 31.55
C GLY A 340 -0.45 9.09 32.52
N HIS A 341 0.05 10.33 32.36
CA HIS A 341 1.16 10.98 33.07
C HIS A 341 2.54 10.94 32.39
N HIS A 342 2.60 11.17 31.09
CA HIS A 342 3.86 11.59 30.46
C HIS A 342 3.88 13.12 30.28
N HIS A 343 4.79 13.80 31.00
CA HIS A 343 5.09 15.24 30.84
C HIS A 343 5.73 15.58 29.47
N HIS A 344 5.79 14.62 28.54
CA HIS A 344 6.43 14.75 27.23
C HIS A 344 5.40 14.54 26.10
N LYS A 345 5.47 15.40 25.06
CA LYS A 345 4.55 15.39 23.90
C LYS A 345 4.80 14.17 23.00
N HIS A 346 4.15 13.05 23.30
CA HIS A 346 4.02 11.91 22.40
C HIS A 346 2.77 12.07 21.52
N ALA A 347 2.82 11.53 20.29
CA ALA A 347 1.63 11.43 19.47
C ALA A 347 0.67 10.42 20.09
N LYS A 348 -0.62 10.78 20.15
CA LYS A 348 -1.67 9.91 20.66
C LYS A 348 -1.72 8.59 19.89
N GLN A 349 -1.71 7.48 20.61
CA GLN A 349 -1.98 6.15 20.06
C GLN A 349 -3.48 5.90 20.09
N GLY A 350 -3.98 5.09 19.14
CA GLY A 350 -5.39 4.74 19.06
C GLY A 350 -5.77 3.56 19.94
N GLY A 351 -4.78 2.79 20.40
CA GLY A 351 -4.99 1.51 21.08
C GLY A 351 -5.38 0.36 20.14
N VAL A 352 -5.47 0.61 18.82
CA VAL A 352 -5.91 -0.37 17.83
C VAL A 352 -5.18 -0.22 16.49
N ILE A 353 -5.13 -1.32 15.72
CA ILE A 353 -4.72 -1.34 14.32
C ILE A 353 -5.95 -1.38 13.42
N VAL A 354 -6.03 -0.51 12.42
CA VAL A 354 -7.12 -0.54 11.45
C VAL A 354 -6.85 -1.62 10.40
N VAL A 355 -7.83 -2.45 10.09
CA VAL A 355 -7.72 -3.55 9.12
C VAL A 355 -8.84 -3.51 8.08
N ASP A 356 -8.67 -4.21 6.95
CA ASP A 356 -9.76 -4.43 5.99
C ASP A 356 -10.70 -5.56 6.42
N SER A 357 -10.17 -6.62 7.02
CA SER A 357 -10.91 -7.78 7.55
C SER A 357 -10.21 -8.31 8.80
N LEU A 358 -10.93 -8.41 9.92
CA LEU A 358 -10.40 -9.00 11.15
C LEU A 358 -9.91 -10.41 10.90
N GLU A 359 -10.78 -11.26 10.34
CA GLU A 359 -10.51 -12.68 10.15
C GLU A 359 -9.29 -12.91 9.24
N SER A 360 -9.22 -12.19 8.11
CA SER A 360 -8.13 -12.37 7.15
C SER A 360 -6.80 -11.84 7.70
N CYS A 361 -6.80 -10.67 8.35
CA CYS A 361 -5.59 -10.09 8.91
C CYS A 361 -5.02 -10.95 10.05
N LEU A 362 -5.86 -11.52 10.93
CA LEU A 362 -5.39 -12.42 11.98
C LEU A 362 -4.72 -13.70 11.45
N LYS A 363 -5.12 -14.15 10.25
CA LYS A 363 -4.57 -15.35 9.60
C LYS A 363 -3.38 -15.07 8.70
N GLU A 364 -3.29 -13.89 8.10
CA GLU A 364 -2.37 -13.64 6.98
C GLU A 364 -1.42 -12.46 7.18
N ALA A 365 -1.75 -11.48 8.01
CA ALA A 365 -0.89 -10.32 8.22
C ALA A 365 0.28 -10.68 9.12
N GLY A 366 1.45 -10.93 8.53
CA GLY A 366 2.64 -11.33 9.27
C GLY A 366 3.06 -10.35 10.36
N GLU A 367 2.82 -9.04 10.22
CA GLU A 367 3.08 -8.07 11.29
C GLU A 367 2.20 -8.29 12.51
N ILE A 368 0.90 -8.55 12.31
CA ILE A 368 -0.09 -8.81 13.38
C ILE A 368 0.22 -10.14 14.07
N ILE A 369 0.48 -11.19 13.28
CA ILE A 369 0.79 -12.53 13.79
C ILE A 369 2.08 -12.52 14.61
N LYS A 370 3.15 -11.93 14.08
CA LYS A 370 4.46 -11.83 14.77
C LYS A 370 4.39 -10.92 15.99
N ALA A 371 3.52 -9.91 15.98
CA ALA A 371 3.26 -9.04 17.13
C ALA A 371 2.41 -9.71 18.22
N LYS A 372 1.77 -10.85 17.90
CA LYS A 372 0.84 -11.59 18.77
C LYS A 372 -0.39 -10.76 19.17
N LEU A 373 -0.93 -10.00 18.21
CA LEU A 373 -2.14 -9.22 18.43
C LEU A 373 -3.39 -10.08 18.24
N GLY A 374 -4.34 -9.97 19.16
CA GLY A 374 -5.67 -10.58 19.09
C GLY A 374 -6.75 -9.65 18.50
N PRO A 375 -7.99 -10.14 18.28
CA PRO A 375 -9.10 -9.36 17.75
C PRO A 375 -9.37 -8.05 18.48
N GLU A 376 -9.20 -8.02 19.80
CA GLU A 376 -9.37 -6.85 20.67
C GLU A 376 -8.42 -5.68 20.35
N HIS A 377 -7.33 -5.94 19.62
CA HIS A 377 -6.35 -4.95 19.20
C HIS A 377 -6.61 -4.42 17.79
N LEU A 378 -7.66 -4.88 17.12
CA LEU A 378 -7.93 -4.59 15.71
C LEU A 378 -9.33 -3.97 15.55
N VAL A 379 -9.47 -3.08 14.56
CA VAL A 379 -10.76 -2.51 14.18
C VAL A 379 -10.89 -2.52 12.66
N GLU A 380 -12.03 -2.91 12.13
CA GLU A 380 -12.24 -2.87 10.69
C GLU A 380 -12.44 -1.43 10.21
N ILE A 381 -11.88 -1.12 9.05
CA ILE A 381 -11.99 0.21 8.45
C ILE A 381 -13.46 0.59 8.23
N GLY A 382 -14.33 -0.39 7.89
CA GLY A 382 -15.76 -0.18 7.70
C GLY A 382 -16.48 0.38 8.92
N GLU A 383 -16.06 0.00 10.13
CA GLU A 383 -16.61 0.57 11.37
C GLU A 383 -16.23 2.04 11.50
N LEU A 384 -14.97 2.39 11.21
CA LEU A 384 -14.46 3.75 11.35
C LEU A 384 -15.04 4.75 10.33
N LEU A 385 -15.48 4.30 9.16
CA LEU A 385 -15.94 5.18 8.08
C LEU A 385 -17.25 5.90 8.40
N MET A 386 -18.13 5.28 9.21
CA MET A 386 -19.40 5.89 9.63
C MET A 386 -19.32 6.65 10.96
N ILE A 387 -18.21 6.57 11.69
CA ILE A 387 -18.01 7.32 12.94
C ILE A 387 -18.15 8.82 12.71
N ARG A 388 -17.75 9.33 11.52
CA ARG A 388 -17.98 10.75 11.20
C ARG A 388 -19.46 11.05 11.01
N LYS A 389 -20.28 10.17 10.41
CA LYS A 389 -21.73 10.40 10.27
C LYS A 389 -22.42 10.34 11.63
N SER A 390 -22.05 9.37 12.47
CA SER A 390 -22.62 9.23 13.82
C SER A 390 -22.18 10.36 14.75
N ALA A 391 -20.89 10.71 14.78
CA ALA A 391 -20.37 11.80 15.60
C ALA A 391 -20.85 13.18 15.11
N LEU A 392 -20.97 13.42 13.79
CA LEU A 392 -21.56 14.66 13.28
C LEU A 392 -23.05 14.75 13.64
N LYS A 393 -23.80 13.66 13.49
CA LYS A 393 -25.22 13.59 13.88
C LYS A 393 -25.38 13.77 15.39
N GLU A 394 -24.48 13.22 16.19
CA GLU A 394 -24.45 13.37 17.64
C GLU A 394 -24.09 14.81 18.05
N ILE A 395 -23.12 15.44 17.39
CA ILE A 395 -22.78 16.86 17.59
C ILE A 395 -23.94 17.78 17.16
N GLU A 396 -24.62 17.50 16.05
CA GLU A 396 -25.84 18.19 15.60
C GLU A 396 -27.00 18.02 16.60
N LEU A 397 -27.06 16.88 17.29
CA LEU A 397 -28.01 16.58 18.36
C LEU A 397 -27.55 17.08 19.75
N GLY A 398 -26.43 17.82 19.84
CA GLY A 398 -25.93 18.43 21.07
C GLY A 398 -25.07 17.53 21.96
N GLY A 399 -24.67 16.36 21.48
CA GLY A 399 -23.68 15.48 22.12
C GLY A 399 -22.23 15.89 21.82
N THR A 400 -21.26 15.36 22.56
CA THR A 400 -19.85 15.75 22.44
C THR A 400 -19.11 15.03 21.30
N GLY A 401 -19.71 13.99 20.71
CA GLY A 401 -18.99 12.98 19.91
C GLY A 401 -17.91 12.27 20.74
N GLU A 402 -17.16 11.33 20.17
CA GLU A 402 -15.91 10.82 20.75
C GLU A 402 -14.73 11.72 20.30
N PRO A 403 -14.37 12.79 21.04
CA PRO A 403 -13.42 13.79 20.54
C PRO A 403 -12.02 13.17 20.42
N GLY A 404 -11.74 12.17 21.26
CA GLY A 404 -10.46 11.50 21.30
C GLY A 404 -10.16 10.65 20.06
N LEU A 405 -11.17 10.07 19.44
CA LEU A 405 -11.04 9.23 18.26
C LEU A 405 -10.80 10.07 17.00
N LEU A 406 -11.55 11.17 16.84
CA LEU A 406 -11.33 12.11 15.74
C LEU A 406 -9.93 12.72 15.81
N GLU A 407 -9.49 13.11 17.01
CA GLU A 407 -8.13 13.61 17.24
C GLU A 407 -7.06 12.56 16.85
N TRP A 408 -7.26 11.29 17.21
CA TRP A 408 -6.35 10.21 16.82
C TRP A 408 -6.31 10.02 15.30
N LEU A 409 -7.48 9.90 14.65
CA LEU A 409 -7.56 9.72 13.20
C LEU A 409 -6.95 10.87 12.42
N THR A 410 -7.01 12.09 12.95
CA THR A 410 -6.54 13.31 12.26
C THR A 410 -5.08 13.64 12.55
N ARG A 411 -4.61 13.44 13.79
CA ARG A 411 -3.30 13.89 14.30
C ARG A 411 -2.47 12.81 15.00
N GLY A 412 -3.10 11.73 15.46
CA GLY A 412 -2.44 10.61 16.15
C GLY A 412 -1.67 9.69 15.20
N ASN A 413 -1.10 8.61 15.74
CA ASN A 413 -0.43 7.58 14.96
C ASN A 413 -1.41 6.48 14.55
N VAL A 414 -1.72 6.38 13.26
CA VAL A 414 -2.73 5.47 12.70
C VAL A 414 -2.02 4.46 11.81
N ILE A 415 -2.23 3.17 12.08
CA ILE A 415 -1.74 2.08 11.25
C ILE A 415 -2.92 1.41 10.56
N TYR A 416 -2.86 1.31 9.24
CA TYR A 416 -3.76 0.52 8.42
C TYR A 416 -3.01 -0.68 7.86
N LYS A 417 -3.54 -1.88 8.12
CA LYS A 417 -3.03 -3.13 7.56
C LYS A 417 -4.08 -3.73 6.64
N SER A 418 -3.71 -4.01 5.39
CA SER A 418 -4.60 -4.68 4.44
C SER A 418 -3.95 -5.96 3.91
N VAL A 419 -4.75 -7.01 3.78
CA VAL A 419 -4.40 -8.25 3.07
C VAL A 419 -5.29 -8.49 1.83
N GLY A 420 -6.30 -7.64 1.64
CA GLY A 420 -7.21 -7.64 0.51
C GLY A 420 -8.39 -8.61 0.68
N MET A 421 -9.57 -8.10 0.32
CA MET A 421 -10.84 -8.83 0.37
C MET A 421 -11.51 -8.83 -1.02
N GLY A 422 -12.14 -9.93 -1.40
CA GLY A 422 -12.83 -10.07 -2.69
C GLY A 422 -13.93 -9.02 -2.90
N LEU A 423 -14.62 -8.62 -1.82
CA LEU A 423 -15.62 -7.55 -1.85
C LEU A 423 -15.08 -6.25 -2.46
N MET A 424 -13.86 -5.86 -2.09
CA MET A 424 -13.24 -4.64 -2.61
C MET A 424 -13.00 -4.72 -4.13
N ASP A 425 -12.68 -5.92 -4.62
CA ASP A 425 -12.46 -6.14 -6.06
C ASP A 425 -13.78 -6.04 -6.82
N LEU A 426 -14.87 -6.64 -6.30
CA LEU A 426 -16.18 -6.62 -6.95
C LEU A 426 -16.82 -5.24 -6.98
N VAL A 427 -16.77 -4.50 -5.86
CA VAL A 427 -17.37 -3.16 -5.78
C VAL A 427 -16.74 -2.25 -6.84
N VAL A 428 -15.41 -2.17 -6.86
CA VAL A 428 -14.70 -1.29 -7.80
C VAL A 428 -14.82 -1.81 -9.23
N ALA A 429 -14.80 -3.13 -9.47
CA ALA A 429 -15.01 -3.67 -10.81
C ALA A 429 -16.41 -3.38 -11.35
N GLY A 430 -17.45 -3.46 -10.52
CA GLY A 430 -18.82 -3.10 -10.87
C GLY A 430 -18.93 -1.63 -11.27
N ASP A 431 -18.33 -0.74 -10.48
CA ASP A 431 -18.26 0.69 -10.80
C ASP A 431 -17.50 0.95 -12.12
N LEU A 432 -16.38 0.26 -12.35
CA LEU A 432 -15.63 0.40 -13.60
C LEU A 432 -16.40 -0.11 -14.81
N ILE A 433 -17.16 -1.21 -14.68
CA ILE A 433 -18.03 -1.69 -15.76
C ILE A 433 -19.09 -0.64 -16.11
N ARG A 434 -19.69 0.00 -15.09
CA ARG A 434 -20.65 1.09 -15.30
C ARG A 434 -20.00 2.28 -16.02
N LEU A 435 -18.87 2.77 -15.51
CA LEU A 435 -18.14 3.88 -16.13
C LEU A 435 -17.68 3.55 -17.55
N ALA A 436 -17.28 2.31 -17.81
CA ALA A 436 -16.86 1.87 -19.13
C ALA A 436 -18.02 1.94 -20.14
N LYS A 437 -19.23 1.52 -19.74
CA LYS A 437 -20.44 1.65 -20.56
C LYS A 437 -20.80 3.11 -20.82
N GLU A 438 -20.70 3.97 -19.81
CA GLU A 438 -20.99 5.40 -19.93
C GLU A 438 -20.00 6.14 -20.84
N ARG A 439 -18.74 5.71 -20.84
CA ARG A 439 -17.65 6.34 -21.60
C ARG A 439 -17.30 5.63 -22.92
N ASP A 440 -18.06 4.59 -23.27
CA ASP A 440 -17.83 3.74 -24.46
C ASP A 440 -16.39 3.17 -24.54
N ILE A 441 -15.89 2.65 -23.40
CA ILE A 441 -14.56 2.05 -23.28
C ILE A 441 -14.67 0.54 -23.09
N GLY A 442 -13.81 -0.22 -23.77
CA GLY A 442 -13.76 -1.68 -23.68
C GLY A 442 -14.55 -2.36 -24.80
N ILE A 443 -14.89 -3.64 -24.59
CA ILE A 443 -15.63 -4.44 -25.56
C ILE A 443 -16.97 -4.83 -24.95
N THR A 444 -18.06 -4.54 -25.66
CA THR A 444 -19.40 -4.99 -25.31
C THR A 444 -19.76 -6.18 -26.20
N ILE A 445 -20.11 -7.30 -25.58
CA ILE A 445 -20.58 -8.52 -26.25
C ILE A 445 -22.08 -8.60 -26.03
N GLU A 446 -22.84 -8.38 -27.10
CA GLU A 446 -24.30 -8.52 -27.12
C GLU A 446 -24.71 -10.00 -27.06
N ASP A 447 -25.87 -10.27 -26.45
CA ASP A 447 -26.49 -11.61 -26.38
C ASP A 447 -25.60 -12.75 -25.84
N PHE A 448 -24.75 -12.43 -24.83
CA PHE A 448 -23.90 -13.41 -24.15
C PHE A 448 -24.67 -14.41 -23.28
#